data_AF-R8BRW5-F1
#
_entry.id   AF-R8BRW5-F1
#
_cell.length_a   1.000
_cell.length_b   1.000
_cell.length_c   1.000
_cell.angle_alpha   90.00
_cell.angle_beta   90.00
_cell.angle_gamma   90.00
#
_symmetry.space_group_name_H-M   'P 1'
#
loop_
_entity.id
_entity.type
_entity.pdbx_description
1 polymer ?
#
loop_
_entity_poly.entity_id
_entity_poly.type
_entity_poly.pdbx_seq_one_letter_code
_entity_poly.pdbx_strand_id
1 'polypeptide(L)'
;MFELFVLWLYQRRAFAALIDETINALTRESPPSARVEASQMALHWNLVRLHLFAASIDLPALQDVAMDVLQDLYLRCDWDVSARFVRYLYDRDAEHAFRLRKWAVAMMAWTLAANGHDEEDGIPQSFQQLFDSYPDLCDDYAAHLSKMAGSRANVAIKNPQLRLHANKLRSEERHFGFRQCSFHSHRSAVGEV
;
A
#
# COMPACT_ATOMS: atom_id res chain seq x y z
N MET A 1 13.88 -6.54 -10.56
CA MET A 1 12.84 -7.42 -9.99
C MET A 1 13.36 -8.83 -9.82
N PHE A 2 13.87 -9.47 -10.87
CA PHE A 2 14.38 -10.85 -10.80
C PHE A 2 15.43 -11.06 -9.71
N GLU A 3 16.32 -10.10 -9.49
CA GLU A 3 17.29 -10.13 -8.38
C GLU A 3 16.62 -10.19 -7.00
N LEU A 4 15.51 -9.47 -6.79
CA LEU A 4 14.74 -9.55 -5.54
C LEU A 4 14.06 -10.91 -5.38
N PHE A 5 13.58 -11.49 -6.49
CA PHE A 5 13.02 -12.84 -6.48
C PHE A 5 14.08 -13.89 -6.13
N VAL A 6 15.27 -13.81 -6.75
CA VAL A 6 16.41 -14.67 -6.44
C VAL A 6 16.85 -14.49 -4.99
N LEU A 7 16.98 -13.24 -4.52
CA LEU A 7 17.30 -12.94 -3.14
C LEU A 7 16.29 -13.58 -2.18
N TRP A 8 14.99 -13.42 -2.44
CA TRP A 8 13.96 -14.07 -1.64
C TRP A 8 14.07 -15.60 -1.69
N LEU A 9 14.33 -16.19 -2.85
CA LEU A 9 14.41 -17.63 -3.02
C LEU A 9 15.50 -18.25 -2.14
N TYR A 10 16.69 -17.63 -2.12
CA TYR A 10 17.84 -18.12 -1.36
C TYR A 10 17.88 -17.63 0.09
N GLN A 11 17.27 -16.48 0.38
CA GLN A 11 17.36 -15.83 1.69
C GLN A 11 15.98 -15.50 2.27
N ARG A 12 15.00 -16.42 2.13
CA ARG A 12 13.59 -16.21 2.54
C ARG A 12 13.41 -15.54 3.90
N ARG A 13 14.16 -15.97 4.91
CA ARG A 13 14.06 -15.47 6.29
C ARG A 13 14.70 -14.09 6.47
N ALA A 14 15.75 -13.79 5.71
CA ALA A 14 16.50 -12.53 5.82
C ALA A 14 16.00 -11.47 4.82
N PHE A 15 15.21 -11.85 3.81
CA PHE A 15 14.77 -10.96 2.74
C PHE A 15 14.19 -9.65 3.28
N ALA A 16 13.22 -9.71 4.19
CA ALA A 16 12.60 -8.51 4.75
C ALA A 16 13.62 -7.60 5.45
N ALA A 17 14.54 -8.17 6.24
CA ALA A 17 15.59 -7.42 6.94
C ALA A 17 16.59 -6.77 5.97
N LEU A 18 16.98 -7.47 4.90
CA LEU A 18 17.90 -6.93 3.89
C LEU A 18 17.28 -5.78 3.09
N ILE A 19 15.99 -5.90 2.75
CA ILE A 19 15.26 -4.80 2.11
C ILE A 19 15.08 -3.65 3.10
N ASP A 20 14.83 -3.93 4.38
CA ASP A 20 14.76 -2.92 5.43
C ASP A 20 16.04 -2.09 5.54
N GLU A 21 17.19 -2.76 5.60
CA GLU A 21 18.52 -2.14 5.60
C GLU A 21 18.74 -1.29 4.34
N THR A 22 18.30 -1.78 3.18
CA THR A 22 18.38 -1.05 1.91
C THR A 22 17.52 0.22 1.94
N ILE A 23 16.27 0.12 2.43
CA ILE A 23 15.39 1.29 2.56
C ILE A 23 16.00 2.29 3.54
N ASN A 24 16.45 1.85 4.72
CA ASN A 24 17.12 2.71 5.69
C ASN A 24 18.34 3.41 5.08
N ALA A 25 19.11 2.72 4.24
CA ALA A 25 20.24 3.34 3.54
C ALA A 25 19.79 4.42 2.56
N LEU A 26 18.68 4.21 1.85
CA LEU A 26 18.11 5.14 0.89
C LEU A 26 17.35 6.31 1.51
N THR A 27 16.95 6.24 2.78
CA THR A 27 16.20 7.31 3.46
C THR A 27 17.02 8.08 4.49
N ARG A 28 18.34 7.84 4.54
CA ARG A 28 19.27 8.55 5.44
C ARG A 28 19.54 10.00 5.04
N GLU A 29 19.49 10.30 3.75
CA GLU A 29 19.75 11.63 3.20
C GLU A 29 18.44 12.43 3.12
N SER A 30 18.43 13.65 3.67
CA SER A 30 17.28 14.56 3.61
C SER A 30 17.75 16.02 3.39
N PRO A 31 17.40 16.66 2.25
CA PRO A 31 16.67 16.09 1.12
C PRO A 31 17.51 15.03 0.37
N PRO A 32 16.89 14.01 -0.22
CA PRO A 32 17.62 12.99 -0.97
C PRO A 32 18.27 13.59 -2.22
N SER A 33 19.48 13.14 -2.56
CA SER A 33 20.08 13.46 -3.85
C SER A 33 19.29 12.81 -5.00
N ALA A 34 19.38 13.37 -6.21
CA ALA A 34 18.70 12.84 -7.41
C ALA A 34 19.04 11.35 -7.68
N ARG A 35 20.24 10.92 -7.28
CA ARG A 35 20.66 9.51 -7.38
C ARG A 35 19.91 8.63 -6.37
N VAL A 36 19.71 9.11 -5.14
CA VAL A 36 18.95 8.41 -4.10
C VAL A 36 17.49 8.31 -4.51
N GLU A 37 16.87 9.39 -4.98
CA GLU A 37 15.49 9.38 -5.49
C GLU A 37 15.31 8.37 -6.63
N ALA A 38 16.23 8.35 -7.60
CA ALA A 38 16.19 7.37 -8.69
C ALA A 38 16.28 5.92 -8.17
N SER A 39 17.05 5.70 -7.11
CA SER A 39 17.25 4.37 -6.50
C SER A 39 16.02 3.94 -5.69
N GLN A 40 15.41 4.86 -4.95
CA GLN A 40 14.12 4.65 -4.27
C GLN A 40 13.02 4.30 -5.29
N MET A 41 12.93 5.06 -6.39
CA MET A 41 11.95 4.80 -7.44
C MET A 41 12.21 3.46 -8.16
N ALA A 42 13.47 3.10 -8.39
CA ALA A 42 13.82 1.79 -8.94
C ALA A 42 13.40 0.66 -8.00
N LEU A 43 13.63 0.81 -6.69
CA LEU A 43 13.20 -0.15 -5.67
C LEU A 43 11.67 -0.28 -5.66
N HIS A 44 10.94 0.85 -5.66
CA HIS A 44 9.48 0.88 -5.77
C HIS A 44 8.97 0.01 -6.92
N TRP A 45 9.42 0.28 -8.16
CA TRP A 45 8.94 -0.48 -9.33
C TRP A 45 9.38 -1.94 -9.30
N ASN A 46 10.53 -2.25 -8.71
CA ASN A 46 10.97 -3.62 -8.54
C ASN A 46 10.08 -4.40 -7.55
N LEU A 47 9.65 -3.77 -6.45
CA LEU A 47 8.74 -4.35 -5.47
C LEU A 47 7.33 -4.54 -6.02
N VAL A 48 6.80 -3.55 -6.75
CA VAL A 48 5.50 -3.65 -7.44
C VAL A 48 5.51 -4.82 -8.42
N ARG A 49 6.54 -4.91 -9.27
CA ARG A 49 6.66 -6.02 -10.23
C ARG A 49 6.87 -7.37 -9.54
N LEU A 50 7.58 -7.40 -8.41
CA LEU A 50 7.77 -8.62 -7.62
C LEU A 50 6.43 -9.11 -7.04
N HIS A 51 5.61 -8.19 -6.53
CA HIS A 51 4.28 -8.51 -6.01
C HIS A 51 3.36 -9.07 -7.11
N LEU A 52 3.31 -8.40 -8.28
CA LEU A 52 2.52 -8.86 -9.43
C LEU A 52 3.01 -10.21 -9.96
N PHE A 53 4.33 -10.38 -10.07
CA PHE A 53 4.93 -11.65 -10.47
C PHE A 53 4.54 -12.76 -9.50
N ALA A 54 4.70 -12.52 -8.19
CA ALA A 54 4.32 -13.49 -7.16
C ALA A 54 2.83 -13.88 -7.22
N ALA A 55 1.95 -12.94 -7.54
CA ALA A 55 0.55 -13.22 -7.79
C ALA A 55 0.37 -14.16 -9.00
N SER A 56 1.05 -13.88 -10.11
CA SER A 56 0.91 -14.64 -11.36
C SER A 56 1.44 -16.08 -11.32
N ILE A 57 2.29 -16.41 -10.35
CA ILE A 57 2.83 -17.76 -10.16
C ILE A 57 2.38 -18.40 -8.84
N ASP A 58 1.32 -17.85 -8.23
CA ASP A 58 0.73 -18.32 -6.97
C ASP A 58 1.76 -18.55 -5.85
N LEU A 59 2.60 -17.53 -5.61
CA LEU A 59 3.53 -17.49 -4.48
C LEU A 59 3.05 -16.49 -3.41
N PRO A 60 2.02 -16.84 -2.63
CA PRO A 60 1.37 -15.90 -1.73
C PRO A 60 2.32 -15.37 -0.64
N ALA A 61 3.28 -16.17 -0.17
CA ALA A 61 4.29 -15.73 0.81
C ALA A 61 5.23 -14.65 0.26
N LEU A 62 5.56 -14.71 -1.03
CA LEU A 62 6.36 -13.68 -1.70
C LEU A 62 5.53 -12.41 -1.95
N GLN A 63 4.28 -12.59 -2.36
CA GLN A 63 3.35 -11.49 -2.58
C GLN A 63 3.16 -10.65 -1.29
N ASP A 64 3.04 -11.31 -0.14
CA ASP A 64 2.96 -10.65 1.17
C ASP A 64 4.20 -9.84 1.51
N VAL A 65 5.37 -10.47 1.48
CA VAL A 65 6.58 -9.78 1.90
C VAL A 65 6.91 -8.63 0.96
N ALA A 66 6.61 -8.76 -0.34
CA ALA A 66 6.72 -7.66 -1.30
C ALA A 66 5.76 -6.51 -0.99
N MET A 67 4.55 -6.81 -0.52
CA MET A 67 3.59 -5.80 -0.07
C MET A 67 4.07 -5.07 1.19
N ASP A 68 4.56 -5.82 2.19
CA ASP A 68 5.02 -5.27 3.46
C ASP A 68 6.17 -4.28 3.24
N VAL A 69 7.19 -4.69 2.49
CA VAL A 69 8.36 -3.82 2.24
C VAL A 69 8.03 -2.65 1.31
N LEU A 70 7.01 -2.77 0.45
CA LEU A 70 6.51 -1.65 -0.35
C LEU A 70 5.82 -0.61 0.54
N GLN A 71 5.01 -1.04 1.50
CA GLN A 71 4.38 -0.15 2.49
C GLN A 71 5.44 0.54 3.35
N ASP A 72 6.45 -0.20 3.83
CA ASP A 72 7.56 0.37 4.62
C ASP A 72 8.37 1.39 3.82
N LEU A 73 8.57 1.18 2.51
CA LEU A 73 9.21 2.16 1.63
C LEU A 73 8.37 3.45 1.53
N TYR A 74 7.06 3.34 1.31
CA TYR A 74 6.18 4.51 1.23
C TYR A 74 6.14 5.29 2.54
N LEU A 75 6.08 4.59 3.67
CA LEU A 75 6.07 5.20 5.00
C LEU A 75 7.37 5.99 5.27
N ARG A 76 8.53 5.41 4.96
CA ARG A 76 9.83 6.04 5.25
C ARG A 76 10.19 7.16 4.30
N CYS A 77 9.70 7.11 3.07
CA CYS A 77 9.88 8.20 2.11
C CYS A 77 8.79 9.27 2.21
N ASP A 78 7.80 9.09 3.09
CA ASP A 78 6.62 9.96 3.23
C ASP A 78 5.92 10.21 1.88
N TRP A 79 5.69 9.13 1.13
CA TRP A 79 5.14 9.21 -0.23
C TRP A 79 3.62 9.09 -0.27
N ASP A 80 3.00 9.99 -1.03
CA ASP A 80 1.64 9.83 -1.51
C ASP A 80 1.55 8.83 -2.68
N VAL A 81 0.33 8.38 -2.97
CA VAL A 81 0.07 7.61 -4.18
C VAL A 81 0.09 8.53 -5.39
N SER A 82 0.82 8.15 -6.45
CA SER A 82 0.83 8.90 -7.70
C SER A 82 -0.21 8.37 -8.69
N ALA A 83 -0.78 9.27 -9.51
CA ALA A 83 -1.66 8.88 -10.61
C ALA A 83 -0.98 7.91 -11.60
N ARG A 84 0.34 8.03 -11.79
CA ARG A 84 1.13 7.11 -12.63
C ARG A 84 1.11 5.69 -12.08
N PHE A 85 1.22 5.53 -10.77
CA PHE A 85 1.18 4.23 -10.12
C PHE A 85 -0.22 3.62 -10.20
N VAL A 86 -1.28 4.40 -9.94
CA VAL A 86 -2.67 3.93 -10.10
C VAL A 86 -2.92 3.47 -11.54
N ARG A 87 -2.61 4.30 -12.54
CA ARG A 87 -2.72 3.94 -13.96
C ARG A 87 -2.05 2.59 -14.25
N TYR A 88 -0.79 2.46 -13.82
CA TYR A 88 -0.03 1.24 -14.05
C TYR A 88 -0.75 -0.01 -13.52
N LEU A 89 -1.36 0.05 -12.33
CA LEU A 89 -2.11 -1.07 -11.75
C LEU A 89 -3.40 -1.40 -12.49
N TYR A 90 -4.09 -0.39 -13.01
CA TYR A 90 -5.33 -0.59 -13.77
C TYR A 90 -5.08 -1.06 -15.21
N ASP A 91 -3.89 -0.83 -15.74
CA ASP A 91 -3.41 -1.42 -17.00
C ASP A 91 -2.91 -2.87 -16.86
N ARG A 92 -2.91 -3.45 -15.65
CA ARG A 92 -2.57 -4.86 -15.41
C ARG A 92 -3.82 -5.71 -15.30
N ASP A 93 -3.63 -7.02 -15.43
CA ASP A 93 -4.64 -8.01 -15.09
C ASP A 93 -5.18 -7.78 -13.67
N ALA A 94 -6.50 -7.71 -13.57
CA ALA A 94 -7.19 -7.28 -12.34
C ALA A 94 -7.01 -8.29 -11.19
N GLU A 95 -6.96 -9.58 -11.50
CA GLU A 95 -6.79 -10.64 -10.51
C GLU A 95 -5.42 -10.53 -9.83
N HIS A 96 -4.36 -10.43 -10.64
CA HIS A 96 -3.00 -10.30 -10.10
C HIS A 96 -2.74 -8.96 -9.40
N ALA A 97 -3.36 -7.87 -9.87
CA ALA A 97 -3.18 -6.54 -9.32
C ALA A 97 -4.11 -6.22 -8.14
N PHE A 98 -5.08 -7.08 -7.83
CA PHE A 98 -6.17 -6.82 -6.89
C PHE A 98 -5.72 -6.21 -5.54
N ARG A 99 -4.71 -6.82 -4.91
CA ARG A 99 -4.21 -6.36 -3.60
C ARG A 99 -3.57 -4.97 -3.68
N LEU A 100 -2.80 -4.71 -4.73
CA LEU A 100 -2.19 -3.40 -4.98
C LEU A 100 -3.24 -2.35 -5.33
N ARG A 101 -4.26 -2.69 -6.16
CA ARG A 101 -5.37 -1.78 -6.48
C ARG A 101 -6.10 -1.34 -5.21
N LYS A 102 -6.47 -2.29 -4.35
CA LYS A 102 -7.11 -2.00 -3.05
C LYS A 102 -6.29 -1.06 -2.17
N TRP A 103 -4.98 -1.33 -2.08
CA TRP A 103 -4.09 -0.49 -1.28
C TRP A 103 -3.89 0.90 -1.90
N ALA A 104 -3.72 0.98 -3.23
CA ALA A 104 -3.60 2.24 -3.94
C ALA A 104 -4.86 3.11 -3.82
N VAL A 105 -6.06 2.50 -3.86
CA VAL A 105 -7.34 3.17 -3.62
C VAL A 105 -7.42 3.70 -2.18
N ALA A 106 -6.99 2.92 -1.19
CA ALA A 106 -6.95 3.38 0.19
C ALA A 106 -5.97 4.56 0.36
N MET A 107 -4.77 4.47 -0.22
CA MET A 107 -3.79 5.55 -0.24
C MET A 107 -4.37 6.80 -0.92
N MET A 108 -5.06 6.64 -2.05
CA MET A 108 -5.67 7.75 -2.79
C MET A 108 -6.76 8.44 -1.96
N ALA A 109 -7.64 7.67 -1.32
CA ALA A 109 -8.66 8.20 -0.44
C ALA A 109 -8.05 8.94 0.75
N TRP A 110 -6.95 8.41 1.32
CA TRP A 110 -6.22 9.05 2.40
C TRP A 110 -5.54 10.36 1.95
N THR A 111 -4.81 10.36 0.83
CA THR A 111 -4.16 11.56 0.27
C THR A 111 -5.18 12.65 -0.06
N LEU A 112 -6.31 12.30 -0.68
CA LEU A 112 -7.38 13.26 -1.00
C LEU A 112 -8.08 13.81 0.26
N ALA A 113 -8.19 13.02 1.33
CA ALA A 113 -8.77 13.45 2.59
C ALA A 113 -7.80 14.28 3.45
N ALA A 114 -6.51 13.92 3.46
CA ALA A 114 -5.47 14.59 4.25
C ALA A 114 -5.10 15.96 3.69
N ASN A 115 -5.14 16.12 2.37
CA ASN A 115 -4.86 17.40 1.71
C ASN A 115 -6.01 18.40 1.80
N GLY A 116 -7.08 18.08 2.55
CA GLY A 116 -8.14 19.02 2.88
C GLY A 116 -8.61 19.77 1.64
N HIS A 117 -9.03 19.05 0.60
CA HIS A 117 -9.77 19.69 -0.48
C HIS A 117 -11.03 20.29 0.15
N ASP A 118 -10.91 21.52 0.66
CA ASP A 118 -12.01 22.44 0.82
C ASP A 118 -12.77 22.40 -0.51
N GLU A 119 -14.10 22.46 -0.44
CA GLU A 119 -15.01 22.15 -1.55
C GLU A 119 -14.74 22.94 -2.86
N GLU A 120 -13.82 23.93 -2.83
CA GLU A 120 -13.35 24.74 -3.96
C GLU A 120 -12.19 24.13 -4.78
N ASP A 121 -11.28 23.33 -4.21
CA ASP A 121 -10.06 22.89 -4.94
C ASP A 121 -10.20 21.55 -5.69
N GLY A 122 -11.30 20.82 -5.45
CA GLY A 122 -11.69 19.64 -6.23
C GLY A 122 -10.66 18.49 -6.27
N ILE A 123 -10.98 17.42 -6.99
CA ILE A 123 -10.05 16.30 -7.20
C ILE A 123 -8.96 16.77 -8.17
N PRO A 124 -7.66 16.51 -7.90
CA PRO A 124 -6.58 16.87 -8.82
C PRO A 124 -6.85 16.32 -10.22
N GLN A 125 -6.63 17.14 -11.26
CA GLN A 125 -6.96 16.79 -12.64
C GLN A 125 -6.38 15.43 -13.09
N SER A 126 -5.21 15.07 -12.56
CA SER A 126 -4.56 13.79 -12.84
C SER A 126 -5.35 12.57 -12.32
N PHE A 127 -6.02 12.70 -11.16
CA PHE A 127 -6.92 11.68 -10.63
C PHE A 127 -8.29 11.72 -11.33
N GLN A 128 -8.80 12.92 -11.66
CA GLN A 128 -10.03 13.04 -12.45
C GLN A 128 -9.91 12.29 -13.79
N GLN A 129 -8.80 12.49 -14.51
CA GLN A 129 -8.52 11.76 -15.75
C GLN A 129 -8.48 10.23 -15.55
N LEU A 130 -8.07 9.75 -14.37
CA LEU A 130 -8.07 8.32 -14.08
C LEU A 130 -9.49 7.79 -13.86
N PHE A 131 -10.33 8.52 -13.13
CA PHE A 131 -11.75 8.16 -12.99
C PHE A 131 -12.45 8.13 -14.35
N ASP A 132 -12.15 9.08 -15.23
CA ASP A 132 -12.71 9.11 -16.58
C ASP A 132 -12.21 7.94 -17.45
N SER A 133 -10.97 7.50 -17.25
CA SER A 133 -10.33 6.45 -18.08
C SER A 133 -10.56 5.02 -17.59
N TYR A 134 -10.81 4.83 -16.29
CA TYR A 134 -10.89 3.52 -15.65
C TYR A 134 -12.17 3.39 -14.80
N PRO A 135 -13.28 2.90 -15.37
CA PRO A 135 -14.53 2.68 -14.63
C PRO A 135 -14.35 1.79 -13.38
N ASP A 136 -13.54 0.74 -13.48
CA ASP A 136 -13.20 -0.13 -12.35
C ASP A 136 -12.59 0.64 -11.17
N LEU A 137 -11.83 1.71 -11.44
CA LEU A 137 -11.26 2.55 -10.38
C LEU A 137 -12.36 3.33 -9.65
N CYS A 138 -13.36 3.84 -10.38
CA CYS A 138 -14.53 4.49 -9.79
C CYS A 138 -15.26 3.53 -8.84
N ASP A 139 -15.49 2.30 -9.30
CA ASP A 139 -16.19 1.27 -8.53
C ASP A 139 -15.40 0.88 -7.28
N ASP A 140 -14.09 0.62 -7.42
CA ASP A 140 -13.21 0.29 -6.29
C ASP A 140 -13.15 1.44 -5.27
N TYR A 141 -13.06 2.69 -5.73
CA TYR A 141 -13.02 3.87 -4.88
C TYR A 141 -14.33 4.10 -4.14
N ALA A 142 -15.48 4.04 -4.84
CA ALA A 142 -16.80 4.15 -4.25
C ALA A 142 -17.04 3.03 -3.21
N ALA A 143 -16.66 1.79 -3.55
CA ALA A 143 -16.77 0.66 -2.64
C ALA A 143 -15.87 0.83 -1.40
N HIS A 144 -14.68 1.43 -1.54
CA HIS A 144 -13.82 1.76 -0.42
C HIS A 144 -14.47 2.80 0.51
N LEU A 145 -14.98 3.91 -0.05
CA LEU A 145 -15.64 4.96 0.74
C LEU A 145 -16.89 4.45 1.46
N SER A 146 -17.72 3.65 0.79
CA SER A 146 -18.91 3.04 1.40
C SER A 146 -18.56 2.17 2.62
N LYS A 147 -17.51 1.34 2.50
CA LYS A 147 -17.02 0.52 3.61
C LYS A 147 -16.49 1.37 4.77
N MET A 148 -15.81 2.47 4.46
CA MET A 148 -15.30 3.38 5.49
C MET A 148 -16.45 4.06 6.26
N ALA A 149 -17.46 4.57 5.55
CA ALA A 149 -18.67 5.15 6.14
C ALA A 149 -19.40 4.15 7.06
N GLY A 150 -19.56 2.89 6.62
CA GLY A 150 -20.18 1.84 7.41
C GLY A 150 -19.42 1.50 8.71
N SER A 151 -18.10 1.71 8.73
CA SER A 151 -17.25 1.42 9.89
C SER A 151 -17.10 2.59 10.89
N ARG A 152 -17.72 3.75 10.62
CA ARG A 152 -17.51 5.04 11.34
C ARG A 152 -16.04 5.46 11.46
N ALA A 153 -15.16 4.91 10.61
CA ALA A 153 -13.77 5.29 10.58
C ALA A 153 -13.61 6.53 9.70
N ASN A 154 -12.96 7.57 10.22
CA ASN A 154 -12.57 8.71 9.41
C ASN A 154 -11.44 8.28 8.46
N VAL A 155 -11.63 8.53 7.16
CA VAL A 155 -10.66 8.21 6.10
C VAL A 155 -9.33 8.91 6.33
N ALA A 156 -9.34 10.14 6.85
CA ALA A 156 -8.14 10.90 7.19
C ALA A 156 -7.33 10.31 8.36
N ILE A 157 -7.97 9.48 9.21
CA ILE A 157 -7.32 8.93 10.42
C ILE A 157 -6.59 7.60 10.13
N LYS A 158 -7.00 6.84 9.10
CA LYS A 158 -6.39 5.55 8.77
C LYS A 158 -5.31 5.72 7.70
N ASN A 159 -4.08 6.02 8.11
CA ASN A 159 -2.92 6.02 7.21
C ASN A 159 -2.68 4.57 6.66
N PRO A 160 -2.88 4.30 5.36
CA PRO A 160 -2.71 2.97 4.76
C PRO A 160 -1.25 2.53 4.60
N GLN A 161 -0.29 3.42 4.88
CA GLN A 161 1.13 3.10 4.99
C GLN A 161 1.44 2.42 6.33
N LEU A 162 0.67 2.71 7.39
CA LEU A 162 0.87 2.10 8.70
C LEU A 162 0.34 0.67 8.69
N ARG A 163 1.22 -0.26 9.04
CA ARG A 163 0.82 -1.63 9.39
C ARG A 163 0.09 -1.60 10.71
N LEU A 164 -1.01 -2.34 10.82
CA LEU A 164 -1.56 -2.68 12.13
C LEU A 164 -0.45 -3.41 12.89
N HIS A 165 -0.03 -2.86 14.03
CA HIS A 165 0.89 -3.56 14.93
C HIS A 165 0.34 -4.97 15.12
N ALA A 166 1.22 -5.96 14.99
CA ALA A 166 0.93 -7.35 15.26
C ALA A 166 0.15 -7.45 16.58
N ASN A 167 -1.19 -7.53 16.49
CA ASN A 167 -1.98 -7.90 17.63
C ASN A 167 -1.44 -9.26 18.03
N LYS A 168 -1.07 -9.40 19.30
CA LYS A 168 -0.76 -10.67 19.95
C LYS A 168 -2.00 -11.57 19.92
N LEU A 169 -2.45 -11.95 18.74
CA LEU A 169 -3.42 -13.01 18.53
C LEU A 169 -2.65 -14.30 18.84
N ARG A 170 -3.12 -15.01 19.87
CA ARG A 170 -2.57 -16.28 20.38
C ARG A 170 -2.63 -17.45 19.39
N SER A 171 -2.80 -17.19 18.10
CA SER A 171 -2.87 -18.15 17.02
C SER A 171 -1.76 -17.80 16.03
N GLU A 172 -0.91 -18.76 15.66
CA GLU A 172 0.14 -18.61 14.65
C GLU A 172 -0.40 -18.32 13.23
N GLU A 173 -1.70 -18.05 13.09
CA GLU A 173 -2.32 -17.59 11.86
C GLU A 173 -2.11 -16.08 11.71
N ARG A 174 -1.19 -15.71 10.80
CA ARG A 174 -1.00 -14.33 10.34
C ARG A 174 -2.32 -13.76 9.80
N HIS A 175 -3.04 -13.01 10.63
CA HIS A 175 -4.10 -12.13 10.19
C HIS A 175 -3.46 -10.82 9.73
N PHE A 176 -2.94 -10.82 8.50
CA PHE A 176 -2.57 -9.60 7.81
C PHE A 176 -3.77 -8.67 7.72
N GLY A 177 -3.53 -7.35 7.79
CA GLY A 177 -4.51 -6.32 7.47
C GLY A 177 -5.08 -6.38 6.04
N PHE A 178 -4.61 -7.30 5.18
CA PHE A 178 -5.06 -7.44 3.79
C PHE A 178 -5.25 -8.87 3.28
N ARG A 179 -4.95 -9.93 4.05
CA ARG A 179 -5.35 -11.31 3.65
C ARG A 179 -6.79 -11.63 4.03
N GLN A 180 -7.29 -10.94 5.05
CA GLN A 180 -8.70 -10.69 5.29
C GLN A 180 -8.75 -9.28 5.86
N CYS A 181 -9.26 -8.29 5.13
CA CYS A 181 -9.77 -7.10 5.81
C CYS A 181 -11.02 -7.53 6.58
N SER A 182 -10.86 -8.24 7.70
CA SER A 182 -11.88 -8.33 8.72
C SER A 182 -11.93 -6.95 9.37
N PHE A 183 -12.86 -6.15 8.87
CA PHE A 183 -13.38 -4.97 9.54
C PHE A 183 -13.77 -5.36 10.96
N HIS A 184 -12.91 -5.07 11.93
CA HIS A 184 -13.25 -5.20 13.35
C HIS A 184 -13.20 -3.82 14.00
N SER A 185 -14.41 -3.30 14.19
CA SER A 185 -14.74 -2.35 15.23
C SER A 185 -14.39 -2.96 16.59
N HIS A 186 -13.48 -2.34 17.33
CA HIS A 186 -13.53 -2.42 18.78
C HIS A 186 -14.28 -1.20 19.30
N ARG A 187 -15.61 -1.34 19.40
CA ARG A 187 -16.36 -0.73 20.49
C ARG A 187 -16.00 -1.53 21.73
N SER A 188 -15.28 -0.92 22.66
CA SER A 188 -15.29 -1.31 24.07
C SER A 188 -15.20 -0.03 24.89
N ALA A 189 -16.35 0.55 25.20
CA ALA A 189 -16.50 1.32 26.43
C ALA A 189 -16.65 0.30 27.56
N VAL A 190 -15.64 0.16 28.42
CA VAL A 190 -15.77 -0.40 29.77
C VAL A 190 -14.65 0.21 30.62
N GLY A 191 -15.01 0.96 31.67
CA GLY A 191 -14.09 1.33 32.75
C GLY A 191 -14.11 2.81 33.10
N GLU A 192 -15.14 3.22 33.84
CA GLU A 192 -15.01 4.28 34.85
C GLU A 192 -13.86 3.92 35.81
N VAL A 193 -13.06 4.92 36.18
CA VAL A 193 -12.45 5.05 37.51
C VAL A 193 -12.63 6.49 37.95
#